data_AF-A0AAF1A2D7-F1
#
_entry.id   AF-A0AAF1A2D7-F1
#
_cell.length_a   1.000
_cell.length_b   1.000
_cell.length_c   1.000
_cell.angle_alpha   90.00
_cell.angle_beta   90.00
_cell.angle_gamma   90.00
#
_symmetry.space_group_name_H-M   'P 1'
#
loop_
_entity.id
_entity.type
_entity.pdbx_description
1 polymer ?
#
loop_
_entity_poly.entity_id
_entity_poly.type
_entity_poly.pdbx_seq_one_letter_code
_entity_poly.pdbx_strand_id
1 'polypeptide(L)'
;MHYLKAMIKQTLMLPPPIPQTVPRESVKDVNLLGYHIAAGTQVIINSWTIRRDPLSWENPEEHRSERRGCSRTAFAVVINELALARLVHKFNFALQEGLKLEDLDMTEGSGITIRRK
;
A
#
# COMPACT_ATOMS: atom_id res chain seq x y z
N MET A 1 -16.20 -15.32 6.28
CA MET A 1 -16.07 -13.85 6.43
C MET A 1 -15.64 -13.20 5.11
N HIS A 2 -16.52 -13.13 4.10
CA HIS A 2 -16.17 -12.48 2.82
C HIS A 2 -15.92 -10.98 2.99
N TYR A 3 -16.70 -10.34 3.87
CA TYR A 3 -16.57 -8.93 4.20
C TYR A 3 -15.24 -8.58 4.87
N LEU A 4 -14.81 -9.33 5.91
CA LEU A 4 -13.54 -9.09 6.58
C LEU A 4 -12.34 -9.25 5.64
N LYS A 5 -12.34 -10.28 4.78
CA LYS A 5 -11.32 -10.45 3.74
C LYS A 5 -11.30 -9.29 2.75
N ALA A 6 -12.47 -8.79 2.35
CA ALA A 6 -12.58 -7.63 1.47
C ALA A 6 -12.02 -6.36 2.15
N MET A 7 -12.36 -6.13 3.42
CA MET A 7 -11.83 -5.02 4.21
C MET A 7 -10.31 -5.10 4.39
N ILE A 8 -9.75 -6.27 4.68
CA ILE A 8 -8.29 -6.43 4.83
C ILE A 8 -7.57 -6.15 3.50
N LYS A 9 -8.11 -6.68 2.40
CA LYS A 9 -7.58 -6.38 1.06
C LYS A 9 -7.69 -4.88 0.75
N GLN A 10 -8.78 -4.23 1.14
CA GLN A 10 -8.98 -2.79 1.02
C GLN A 10 -7.94 -2.01 1.81
N THR A 11 -7.69 -2.35 3.09
CA THR A 11 -6.67 -1.67 3.91
C THR A 11 -5.25 -1.85 3.37
N LEU A 12 -4.93 -3.00 2.77
CA LEU A 12 -3.62 -3.25 2.16
C LEU A 12 -3.45 -2.58 0.77
N MET A 13 -4.55 -2.19 0.12
CA MET A 13 -4.54 -1.53 -1.20
C MET A 13 -4.68 -0.01 -1.13
N LEU A 14 -5.33 0.51 -0.08
CA LEU A 14 -5.13 1.86 0.44
C LEU A 14 -3.62 2.12 0.65
N PRO A 15 -3.21 3.41 0.72
CA PRO A 15 -1.85 3.88 0.53
C PRO A 15 -0.79 2.79 0.72
N PRO A 16 -0.19 2.22 -0.35
CA PRO A 16 0.61 1.01 -0.23
C PRO A 16 1.56 1.18 0.95
N PRO A 17 1.52 0.27 1.95
CA PRO A 17 2.28 0.44 3.17
C PRO A 17 3.76 0.71 2.87
N ILE A 18 4.23 0.21 1.73
CA ILE A 18 5.55 0.47 1.17
C ILE A 18 5.36 1.17 -0.20
N PRO A 19 5.51 2.50 -0.28
CA PRO A 19 5.33 3.25 -1.53
C PRO A 19 6.47 3.06 -2.53
N GLN A 20 7.65 2.65 -2.04
CA GLN A 20 8.88 2.49 -2.82
C GLN A 20 9.35 1.05 -2.80
N THR A 21 9.71 0.49 -3.96
CA THR A 21 10.33 -0.84 -3.98
C THR A 21 11.71 -0.80 -3.34
N VAL A 22 12.16 -1.95 -2.82
CA VAL A 22 13.57 -2.13 -2.42
C VAL A 22 14.47 -1.64 -3.55
N PRO A 23 15.46 -0.77 -3.26
CA PRO A 23 16.36 -0.25 -4.28
C PRO A 23 17.05 -1.40 -5.02
N ARG A 24 17.08 -1.32 -6.35
CA ARG A 24 17.81 -2.26 -7.20
C ARG A 24 18.95 -1.54 -7.87
N GLU A 25 19.99 -2.28 -8.24
CA GLU A 25 21.15 -1.71 -8.93
C GLU A 25 21.16 -2.16 -10.39
N SER A 26 21.51 -1.26 -11.30
CA SER A 26 21.75 -1.63 -12.69
C SER A 26 23.05 -2.41 -12.81
N VAL A 27 22.97 -3.66 -13.29
CA VAL A 27 24.16 -4.52 -13.45
C VAL A 27 24.98 -4.14 -14.68
N LYS A 28 24.37 -3.46 -15.66
CA LYS A 28 24.99 -3.08 -16.94
C LYS A 28 24.51 -1.70 -17.38
N ASP A 29 25.28 -1.09 -18.28
CA ASP A 29 24.85 0.14 -18.96
C ASP A 29 23.60 -0.15 -19.80
N VAL A 30 22.55 0.64 -19.63
CA VAL A 30 21.28 0.48 -20.35
C VAL A 30 20.70 1.83 -20.76
N ASN A 31 20.24 1.91 -22.00
CA ASN A 31 19.45 3.05 -22.47
C ASN A 31 17.96 2.74 -22.27
N LEU A 32 17.30 3.49 -21.37
CA LEU A 32 15.89 3.34 -21.05
C LEU A 32 15.14 4.62 -21.42
N LEU A 33 14.16 4.52 -22.33
CA LEU A 33 13.35 5.67 -22.80
C LEU A 33 14.18 6.86 -23.32
N GLY A 34 15.37 6.59 -23.88
CA GLY A 34 16.30 7.61 -24.36
C GLY A 34 17.29 8.13 -23.31
N TYR A 35 17.18 7.69 -22.06
CA TYR A 35 18.11 8.03 -20.98
C TYR A 35 19.17 6.94 -20.80
N HIS A 36 20.44 7.34 -20.72
CA HIS A 36 21.55 6.44 -20.42
C HIS A 36 21.69 6.22 -18.91
N ILE A 37 21.53 4.97 -18.47
CA ILE A 37 21.69 4.54 -17.08
C ILE A 37 22.98 3.72 -17.00
N ALA A 38 23.98 4.22 -16.28
CA ALA A 38 25.23 3.50 -16.10
C ALA A 38 25.08 2.30 -15.14
N ALA A 39 25.92 1.29 -15.33
CA ALA A 39 26.12 0.20 -14.39
C ALA A 39 26.48 0.78 -13.01
N GLY A 40 25.93 0.19 -11.95
CA GLY A 40 26.07 0.70 -10.58
C GLY A 40 25.02 1.73 -10.15
N THR A 41 24.16 2.19 -11.07
CA THR A 41 23.10 3.15 -10.71
C THR A 41 22.01 2.49 -9.87
N GLN A 42 21.69 3.08 -8.72
CA GLN A 42 20.57 2.66 -7.89
C GLN A 42 19.24 3.15 -8.48
N VAL A 43 18.31 2.24 -8.70
CA VAL A 43 16.98 2.45 -9.25
C VAL A 43 15.94 2.12 -8.19
N ILE A 44 15.09 3.10 -7.89
CA ILE A 44 13.94 2.95 -6.98
C ILE A 44 12.67 3.15 -7.80
N ILE A 45 11.77 2.17 -7.76
CA ILE A 45 10.49 2.25 -8.45
C ILE A 45 9.46 2.81 -7.48
N ASN A 46 8.93 3.98 -7.84
CA ASN A 46 7.86 4.63 -7.10
C ASN A 46 6.52 3.92 -7.41
N SER A 47 6.22 2.88 -6.62
CA SER A 47 4.98 2.10 -6.76
C SER A 47 3.74 2.92 -6.42
N TRP A 48 3.89 3.94 -5.58
CA TRP A 48 2.84 4.90 -5.22
C TRP A 48 2.33 5.69 -6.42
N THR A 49 3.24 6.31 -7.17
CA THR A 49 2.90 7.08 -8.37
C THR A 49 2.30 6.17 -9.45
N ILE A 50 2.88 4.99 -9.67
CA ILE A 50 2.35 4.04 -10.68
C ILE A 50 0.93 3.58 -10.33
N ARG A 51 0.60 3.39 -9.04
CA ARG A 51 -0.74 2.95 -8.61
C ARG A 51 -1.82 4.04 -8.84
N ARG A 52 -1.42 5.32 -8.87
CA ARG A 52 -2.34 6.46 -9.03
C ARG A 52 -2.17 7.19 -10.36
N ASP A 53 -1.41 6.61 -11.29
CA ASP A 53 -1.18 7.20 -12.59
C ASP A 53 -2.47 7.16 -13.44
N PRO A 54 -3.05 8.32 -13.81
CA PRO A 54 -4.25 8.38 -14.63
C PRO A 54 -4.04 7.88 -16.06
N LEU A 55 -2.78 7.81 -16.54
CA LEU A 55 -2.48 7.23 -17.86
C LEU A 55 -2.54 5.70 -17.84
N SER A 56 -2.20 5.10 -16.69
CA SER A 56 -2.18 3.65 -16.51
C SER A 56 -3.51 3.10 -15.99
N TRP A 57 -4.29 3.90 -15.25
CA TRP A 57 -5.52 3.45 -14.59
C TRP A 57 -6.69 4.40 -14.80
N GLU A 58 -7.83 3.84 -15.22
CA GLU A 58 -9.12 4.52 -15.16
C GLU A 58 -9.54 4.71 -13.68
N ASN A 59 -9.94 5.94 -13.33
CA ASN A 59 -10.26 6.38 -11.96
C ASN A 59 -9.23 5.92 -10.92
N PRO A 60 -7.99 6.48 -10.95
CA PRO A 60 -6.89 6.02 -10.09
C PRO A 60 -7.18 6.16 -8.59
N GLU A 61 -7.94 7.18 -8.22
CA GLU A 61 -8.41 7.45 -6.85
C GLU A 61 -9.60 6.55 -6.44
N GLU A 62 -10.23 5.85 -7.39
CA GLU A 62 -11.35 4.94 -7.11
C GLU A 62 -10.84 3.51 -6.87
N HIS A 63 -11.39 2.89 -5.83
CA HIS A 63 -10.95 1.60 -5.33
C HIS A 63 -11.56 0.44 -6.12
N ARG A 64 -10.78 -0.16 -7.04
CA ARG A 64 -11.15 -1.40 -7.76
C ARG A 64 -10.43 -2.62 -7.16
N SER A 65 -11.20 -3.62 -6.73
CA SER A 65 -10.69 -4.83 -6.05
C SER A 65 -9.75 -5.71 -6.91
N GLU A 66 -9.73 -5.47 -8.23
CA GLU A 66 -9.07 -6.30 -9.23
C GLU A 66 -7.64 -5.87 -9.58
N ARG A 67 -7.13 -4.76 -9.00
CA ARG A 67 -5.74 -4.31 -9.24
C ARG A 67 -4.76 -5.31 -8.59
N ARG A 68 -4.12 -6.16 -9.39
CA ARG A 68 -3.24 -7.25 -8.92
C ARG A 68 -2.06 -6.70 -8.08
N GLY A 69 -2.07 -6.99 -6.79
CA GLY A 69 -0.96 -6.70 -5.86
C GLY A 69 0.12 -7.79 -5.84
N CYS A 70 1.20 -7.53 -5.08
CA CYS A 70 2.30 -8.47 -4.85
C CYS A 70 1.77 -9.85 -4.37
N SER A 71 2.37 -10.95 -4.84
CA SER A 71 2.02 -12.33 -4.41
C SER A 71 1.99 -12.52 -2.89
N ARG A 72 2.84 -11.78 -2.16
CA ARG A 72 2.92 -11.77 -0.68
C ARG A 72 1.66 -11.21 0.01
N THR A 73 0.79 -10.49 -0.71
CA THR A 73 -0.50 -10.01 -0.19
C THR A 73 -1.41 -11.15 0.22
N ALA A 74 -1.35 -12.31 -0.43
CA ALA A 74 -2.16 -13.47 -0.07
C ALA A 74 -1.86 -13.95 1.37
N PHE A 75 -0.57 -14.02 1.74
CA PHE A 75 -0.16 -14.38 3.10
C PHE A 75 -0.57 -13.30 4.12
N ALA A 76 -0.40 -12.02 3.79
CA ALA A 76 -0.80 -10.93 4.66
C ALA A 76 -2.30 -10.93 4.95
N VAL A 77 -3.14 -11.29 3.97
CA VAL A 77 -4.60 -11.38 4.17
C VAL A 77 -4.94 -12.44 5.21
N VAL A 78 -4.33 -13.63 5.14
CA VAL A 78 -4.64 -14.73 6.08
C VAL A 78 -4.20 -14.39 7.51
N ILE A 79 -3.01 -13.81 7.67
CA ILE A 79 -2.49 -13.44 9.00
C ILE A 79 -3.34 -12.33 9.62
N ASN A 80 -3.65 -11.28 8.85
CA ASN A 80 -4.49 -10.19 9.33
C ASN A 80 -5.92 -10.65 9.60
N GLU A 81 -6.47 -11.58 8.81
CA GLU A 81 -7.81 -12.13 9.05
C GLU A 81 -7.87 -12.88 10.36
N LEU A 82 -6.89 -13.73 10.65
CA LEU A 82 -6.83 -14.47 11.90
C LEU A 82 -6.66 -13.53 13.10
N ALA A 83 -5.81 -12.50 12.99
CA ALA A 83 -5.58 -11.53 14.05
C ALA A 83 -6.84 -10.68 14.31
N LEU A 84 -7.44 -10.10 13.26
CA LEU A 84 -8.63 -9.25 13.38
C LEU A 84 -9.87 -10.04 13.81
N ALA A 85 -10.05 -11.27 13.33
CA ALA A 85 -11.14 -12.12 13.76
C ALA A 85 -11.07 -12.41 15.27
N ARG A 86 -9.87 -12.63 15.82
CA ARG A 86 -9.69 -12.81 17.27
C ARG A 86 -9.91 -11.51 18.06
N LEU A 87 -9.47 -10.38 17.51
CA LEU A 87 -9.60 -9.08 18.16
C LEU A 87 -11.06 -8.61 18.19
N VAL A 88 -11.75 -8.57 17.06
CA VAL A 88 -13.16 -8.11 16.96
C VAL A 88 -14.12 -9.06 17.70
N HIS A 89 -13.79 -10.34 17.80
CA HIS A 89 -14.59 -11.28 18.60
C HIS A 89 -14.43 -11.06 20.12
N LYS A 90 -13.28 -10.56 20.59
CA LYS A 90 -13.01 -10.38 22.03
C LYS A 90 -13.12 -8.95 22.52
N PHE A 91 -13.01 -7.97 21.63
CA PHE A 91 -12.97 -6.56 21.94
C PHE A 91 -13.95 -5.79 21.07
N ASN A 92 -14.73 -4.91 21.71
CA ASN A 92 -15.49 -3.90 20.99
C ASN A 92 -14.62 -2.63 20.88
N PHE A 93 -14.27 -2.26 19.66
CA PHE A 93 -13.46 -1.06 19.42
C PHE A 93 -14.36 0.17 19.39
N ALA A 94 -14.07 1.15 20.24
CA ALA A 94 -14.68 2.47 20.22
C ALA A 94 -13.55 3.52 20.28
N LEU A 95 -13.85 4.73 19.80
CA LEU A 95 -12.95 5.88 20.00
C LEU A 95 -12.88 6.19 21.50
N GLN A 96 -11.74 6.70 21.96
CA GLN A 96 -11.61 7.14 23.35
C GLN A 96 -12.59 8.29 23.61
N GLU A 97 -13.14 8.36 24.82
CA GLU A 97 -14.08 9.42 25.20
C GLU A 97 -13.51 10.80 24.89
N GLY A 98 -14.23 11.58 24.08
CA GLY A 98 -13.84 12.94 23.68
C GLY A 98 -13.20 13.06 22.29
N LEU A 99 -12.79 11.97 21.63
CA LEU A 99 -12.31 12.01 20.25
C LEU A 99 -13.46 11.89 19.26
N LYS A 100 -13.61 12.86 18.36
CA LYS A 100 -14.53 12.77 17.22
C LYS A 100 -13.82 12.21 16.00
N LEU A 101 -14.61 11.69 15.05
CA LEU A 101 -14.08 11.20 13.77
C LEU A 101 -13.34 12.31 13.01
N GLU A 102 -13.80 13.56 13.14
CA GLU A 102 -13.17 14.72 12.50
C GLU A 102 -11.79 15.08 13.08
N ASP A 103 -11.49 14.63 14.30
CA ASP A 103 -10.20 14.90 14.97
C ASP A 103 -9.09 13.93 14.53
N LEU A 104 -9.43 12.91 13.73
CA LEU A 104 -8.47 11.92 13.24
C LEU A 104 -7.75 12.44 11.98
N ASP A 105 -6.46 12.74 12.12
CA ASP A 105 -5.60 13.06 10.98
C ASP A 105 -5.31 11.78 10.17
N MET A 106 -5.87 11.71 8.97
CA MET A 106 -5.68 10.59 8.05
C MET A 106 -4.62 10.91 6.98
N THR A 107 -3.91 12.03 7.11
CA THR A 107 -2.85 12.42 6.19
C THR A 107 -1.68 11.46 6.26
N GLU A 108 -1.06 11.25 5.10
CA GLU A 108 0.03 10.31 4.95
C GLU A 108 1.37 10.97 5.29
N GLY A 109 2.16 10.29 6.11
CA GLY A 109 3.56 10.60 6.33
C GLY A 109 4.46 10.06 5.23
N SER A 110 5.65 10.64 5.10
CA SER A 110 6.69 10.21 4.16
C SER A 110 7.59 9.13 4.76
N GLY A 111 7.98 8.11 3.98
CA GLY A 111 8.98 7.12 4.37
C GLY A 111 8.92 5.81 3.57
N ILE A 112 9.83 4.88 3.89
CA ILE A 112 9.81 3.50 3.36
C ILE A 112 8.52 2.79 3.75
N THR A 113 7.99 3.12 4.93
CA THR A 113 6.64 2.77 5.34
C THR A 113 5.79 4.02 5.55
N ILE A 114 4.63 4.11 4.91
CA ILE A 114 3.68 5.21 5.16
C ILE A 114 3.04 5.00 6.51
N ARG A 115 3.15 6.00 7.39
CA ARG A 115 2.36 6.09 8.62
C ARG A 115 1.39 7.25 8.51
N ARG A 116 0.21 7.11 9.13
CA ARG A 116 -0.69 8.27 9.33
C ARG A 116 -0.15 9.12 10.48
N LYS A 117 -0.36 10.43 10.39
CA LYS A 117 0.10 11.41 11.39
C LYS A 117 -0.79 11.43 12.63
#